data_AF-A0AAX3RTM3-F1
#
_entry.id   AF-A0AAX3RTM3-F1
#
_cell.length_a   1.000
_cell.length_b   1.000
_cell.length_c   1.000
_cell.angle_alpha   90.00
_cell.angle_beta   90.00
_cell.angle_gamma   90.00
#
_symmetry.space_group_name_H-M   'P 1'
#
loop_
_entity.id
_entity.type
_entity.pdbx_description
1 polymer ?
#
loop_
_entity_poly.entity_id
_entity_poly.type
_entity_poly.pdbx_seq_one_letter_code
_entity_poly.pdbx_strand_id
1 'polypeptide(L)'
;MAASSLSVIKLPIKDLGKFFLHVIFFPLIAIWMFWKVHMASKKEILEDLIRYRSKGDVLYKDLYDVSTSALRLMSEIEQRLKQLGTEEDRALIEKINQFAEKVMEATVHSNEYADSLLKDYGQALKKIGNS
;
A
#
# COMPACT_ATOMS: atom_id res chain seq x y z
N MET A 1 -30.30 33.78 68.59
CA MET A 1 -29.06 33.39 67.86
C MET A 1 -29.47 32.87 66.50
N ALA A 2 -28.75 33.27 65.46
CA ALA A 2 -29.21 33.39 64.08
C ALA A 2 -29.55 32.05 63.39
N ALA A 3 -30.69 32.04 62.68
CA ALA A 3 -31.01 31.03 61.67
C ALA A 3 -30.19 31.33 60.41
N SER A 4 -29.29 30.42 60.02
CA SER A 4 -28.57 30.53 58.76
C SER A 4 -29.50 30.14 57.61
N SER A 5 -29.71 31.08 56.71
CA SER A 5 -30.49 30.95 55.49
C SER A 5 -29.77 30.03 54.49
N LEU A 6 -30.28 28.82 54.30
CA LEU A 6 -29.98 28.00 53.13
C LEU A 6 -30.75 28.57 51.93
N SER A 7 -30.08 29.37 51.11
CA SER A 7 -30.59 29.81 49.82
C SER A 7 -30.66 28.62 48.86
N VAL A 8 -31.86 28.05 48.72
CA VAL A 8 -32.17 27.06 47.69
C VAL A 8 -32.08 27.75 46.34
N ILE A 9 -31.00 27.45 45.60
CA ILE A 9 -30.79 27.90 44.23
C ILE A 9 -31.87 27.25 43.35
N LYS A 10 -32.93 28.00 43.02
CA LYS A 10 -33.93 27.60 42.01
C LYS A 10 -33.32 27.81 40.62
N LEU A 11 -32.73 26.75 40.06
CA LEU A 11 -32.35 26.74 38.65
C LEU A 11 -33.61 26.64 37.77
N PRO A 12 -33.77 27.51 36.76
CA PRO A 12 -34.94 27.51 35.89
C PRO A 12 -34.94 26.27 34.98
N ILE A 13 -36.03 25.48 35.06
CA ILE A 13 -36.23 24.21 34.34
C ILE A 13 -36.08 24.36 32.81
N LYS A 14 -36.27 25.57 32.26
CA LYS A 14 -36.07 25.87 30.84
C LYS A 14 -34.61 25.85 30.38
N ASP A 15 -33.65 26.09 31.27
CA ASP A 15 -32.22 26.00 30.95
C ASP A 15 -31.70 24.57 30.99
N LEU A 16 -32.36 23.69 31.77
CA LEU A 16 -32.00 22.27 31.84
C LEU A 16 -32.19 21.55 30.49
N GLY A 17 -33.23 21.91 29.73
CA GLY A 17 -33.50 21.34 28.41
C GLY A 17 -32.49 21.75 27.35
N LYS A 18 -32.06 23.02 27.34
CA LYS A 18 -30.98 23.50 26.47
C LYS A 18 -29.64 22.88 26.86
N PHE A 19 -29.39 22.69 28.15
CA PHE A 19 -28.20 22.04 28.66
C PHE A 19 -28.15 20.55 28.24
N PHE A 20 -29.24 19.79 28.39
CA PHE A 20 -29.31 18.40 27.92
C PHE A 20 -29.16 18.28 26.39
N LEU A 21 -29.77 19.18 25.62
CA LEU A 21 -29.65 19.17 24.16
C LEU A 21 -28.21 19.50 23.71
N HIS A 22 -27.52 20.46 24.33
CA HIS A 22 -26.15 20.79 23.96
C HIS A 22 -25.12 19.78 24.49
N VAL A 23 -25.33 19.22 25.69
CA VAL A 23 -24.36 18.34 26.34
C VAL A 23 -24.44 16.91 25.83
N ILE A 24 -25.59 16.45 25.35
CA ILE A 24 -25.73 15.08 24.83
C ILE A 24 -25.69 15.04 23.30
N PHE A 25 -26.39 15.96 22.64
CA PHE A 25 -26.58 15.90 21.19
C PHE A 25 -25.32 16.36 20.43
N PHE A 26 -24.60 17.35 20.96
CA PHE A 26 -23.38 17.87 20.34
C PHE A 26 -22.20 16.85 20.35
N PRO A 27 -21.89 16.14 21.46
CA PRO A 27 -20.87 15.09 21.42
C PRO A 27 -21.30 13.88 20.58
N LEU A 28 -22.59 13.54 20.51
CA LEU A 28 -23.06 12.47 19.60
C LEU A 28 -22.84 12.83 18.13
N ILE A 29 -23.13 14.08 17.73
CA ILE A 29 -22.86 14.57 16.38
C ILE A 29 -21.35 14.60 16.09
N ALA A 30 -20.53 15.02 17.06
CA ALA A 30 -19.08 15.04 16.92
C ALA A 30 -18.50 13.62 16.76
N ILE A 31 -18.99 12.65 17.55
CA ILE A 31 -18.60 11.22 17.42
C ILE A 31 -19.02 10.68 16.05
N TRP A 32 -20.22 11.01 15.56
CA TRP A 32 -20.69 10.60 14.25
C TRP A 32 -19.87 11.21 13.10
N MET A 33 -19.55 12.50 13.17
CA MET A 33 -18.68 13.15 12.19
C MET A 33 -17.26 12.58 12.23
N PHE A 34 -16.69 12.37 13.42
CA PHE A 34 -15.36 11.76 13.56
C PHE A 34 -15.33 10.36 12.96
N TRP A 35 -16.35 9.54 13.22
CA TRP A 35 -16.47 8.19 12.65
C TRP A 35 -16.62 8.22 11.13
N LYS A 36 -17.41 9.16 10.60
CA LYS A 36 -17.61 9.33 9.15
C LYS A 36 -16.33 9.79 8.44
N VAL A 37 -15.60 10.74 9.03
CA VAL A 37 -14.29 11.19 8.52
C VAL A 37 -13.27 10.06 8.56
N HIS A 38 -13.26 9.27 9.64
CA HIS A 38 -12.35 8.14 9.78
C HIS A 38 -12.67 7.00 8.79
N MET A 39 -13.94 6.77 8.48
CA MET A 39 -14.34 5.81 7.43
C MET A 39 -14.03 6.31 6.02
N ALA A 40 -14.20 7.61 5.74
CA ALA A 40 -13.83 8.20 4.45
C ALA A 40 -12.32 8.06 4.20
N SER A 41 -11.50 8.39 5.19
CA SER A 41 -10.05 8.22 5.13
C SER A 41 -9.63 6.74 4.96
N LYS A 42 -10.29 5.80 5.66
CA LYS A 42 -10.04 4.36 5.46
C LYS A 42 -10.35 3.91 4.03
N LYS A 43 -11.44 4.40 3.44
CA LYS A 43 -11.81 4.08 2.05
C LYS A 43 -10.81 4.63 1.03
N GLU A 44 -10.40 5.89 1.17
CA GLU A 44 -9.39 6.49 0.29
C GLU A 44 -8.07 5.72 0.35
N ILE A 45 -7.60 5.40 1.56
CA ILE A 45 -6.38 4.59 1.75
C ILE A 45 -6.52 3.22 1.07
N LEU A 46 -7.70 2.58 1.16
CA LEU A 46 -7.95 1.27 0.55
C LEU A 46 -7.99 1.34 -0.98
N GLU A 47 -8.58 2.40 -1.55
CA GLU A 47 -8.61 2.65 -2.99
C GLU A 47 -7.21 2.94 -3.55
N ASP A 48 -6.41 3.73 -2.84
CA ASP A 48 -5.01 4.00 -3.20
C ASP A 48 -4.16 2.74 -3.13
N LEU A 49 -4.38 1.90 -2.12
CA LEU A 49 -3.74 0.59 -1.97
C LEU A 49 -4.10 -0.36 -3.12
N ILE A 50 -5.37 -0.46 -3.50
CA ILE A 50 -5.82 -1.28 -4.63
C ILE A 50 -5.18 -0.78 -5.93
N ARG A 51 -5.13 0.54 -6.13
CA ARG A 51 -4.54 1.15 -7.31
C ARG A 51 -3.03 0.93 -7.38
N TYR A 52 -2.34 1.06 -6.25
CA TYR A 52 -0.91 0.76 -6.14
C TYR A 52 -0.63 -0.70 -6.50
N ARG A 53 -1.44 -1.64 -5.99
CA ARG A 53 -1.33 -3.06 -6.34
C ARG A 53 -1.50 -3.30 -7.84
N SER A 54 -2.57 -2.76 -8.43
CA SER A 54 -2.83 -2.95 -9.87
C SER A 54 -1.69 -2.43 -10.73
N LYS A 55 -1.08 -1.30 -10.36
CA LYS A 55 0.11 -0.77 -11.05
C LYS A 55 1.35 -1.64 -10.82
N GLY A 56 1.51 -2.20 -9.62
CA GLY A 56 2.57 -3.15 -9.30
C GLY A 56 2.49 -4.39 -10.19
N ASP A 57 1.32 -5.03 -10.28
CA ASP A 57 1.11 -6.23 -11.09
C ASP A 57 1.46 -6.00 -12.57
N VAL A 58 1.12 -4.83 -13.12
CA VAL A 58 1.50 -4.45 -14.50
C VAL A 58 3.01 -4.26 -14.63
N LEU A 59 3.64 -3.54 -13.69
CA LEU A 59 5.08 -3.31 -13.69
C LEU A 59 5.87 -4.64 -13.63
N TYR A 60 5.41 -5.61 -12.84
CA TYR A 60 6.03 -6.93 -12.76
C TYR A 60 5.93 -7.69 -14.08
N LYS A 61 4.77 -7.63 -14.73
CA LYS A 61 4.59 -8.24 -16.05
C LYS A 61 5.51 -7.62 -17.09
N ASP A 62 5.60 -6.30 -17.13
CA ASP A 62 6.48 -5.59 -18.06
C ASP A 62 7.96 -5.97 -17.83
N LEU A 63 8.37 -6.06 -16.57
CA LEU A 63 9.73 -6.48 -16.22
C LEU A 63 10.02 -7.91 -16.68
N TYR A 64 9.07 -8.83 -16.46
CA TYR A 64 9.18 -10.21 -16.90
C TYR A 64 9.28 -10.33 -18.43
N ASP A 65 8.45 -9.60 -19.17
CA ASP A 65 8.42 -9.60 -20.63
C ASP A 65 9.72 -9.05 -21.21
N VAL A 66 10.27 -7.97 -20.63
CA VAL A 66 11.56 -7.40 -21.00
C VAL A 66 12.70 -8.37 -20.72
N SER A 67 12.76 -8.95 -19.52
CA SER A 67 13.80 -9.94 -19.15
C SER A 67 13.79 -11.14 -20.08
N THR A 68 12.60 -11.69 -20.36
CA THR A 68 12.44 -12.85 -21.26
C THR A 68 12.86 -12.50 -22.69
N SER A 69 12.49 -11.31 -23.17
CA SER A 69 12.89 -10.84 -24.51
C SER A 69 14.41 -10.64 -24.61
N ALA A 70 15.03 -10.08 -23.57
CA ALA A 70 16.47 -9.89 -23.49
C ALA A 70 17.22 -11.23 -23.52
N LEU A 71 16.78 -12.21 -22.71
CA LEU A 71 17.38 -13.55 -22.70
C LEU A 71 17.26 -14.25 -24.05
N ARG A 72 16.12 -14.10 -24.74
CA ARG A 72 15.94 -14.66 -26.08
C ARG A 72 16.91 -14.06 -27.09
N LEU A 73 17.03 -12.72 -27.12
CA LEU A 73 17.97 -12.03 -28.00
C LEU A 73 19.42 -12.46 -27.71
N MET A 74 19.79 -12.59 -26.44
CA MET A 74 21.11 -13.06 -26.03
C MET A 74 21.40 -14.47 -26.54
N SER A 75 20.43 -15.39 -26.41
CA SER A 75 20.57 -16.76 -26.92
C SER A 75 20.72 -16.81 -28.44
N GLU A 76 19.97 -16.00 -29.19
CA GLU A 76 20.09 -15.88 -30.64
C GLU A 76 21.46 -15.33 -31.08
N ILE A 77 22.00 -14.35 -30.34
CA ILE A 77 23.34 -13.80 -30.59
C ILE A 77 24.41 -14.85 -30.26
N GLU A 78 24.31 -15.51 -29.11
CA GLU A 78 25.24 -16.57 -28.69
C GLU A 78 25.32 -17.68 -29.74
N GLN A 79 24.17 -18.10 -30.29
CA GLN A 79 24.11 -19.14 -31.31
C GLN A 79 24.79 -18.72 -32.62
N ARG A 80 24.64 -17.45 -33.03
CA ARG A 80 25.32 -16.89 -34.22
C ARG A 80 26.83 -16.76 -34.00
N LEU A 81 27.25 -16.30 -32.83
CA LEU A 81 28.66 -16.14 -32.48
C LEU A 81 29.39 -17.50 -32.41
N LYS A 82 28.73 -18.54 -31.90
CA LYS A 82 29.26 -19.92 -31.90
C LYS A 82 29.55 -20.46 -33.30
N GLN A 83 28.86 -19.96 -34.33
CA GLN A 83 29.09 -20.37 -35.73
C GLN A 83 30.28 -19.65 -36.39
N LEU A 84 30.59 -18.42 -35.96
CA LEU A 84 31.66 -17.59 -36.51
C LEU A 84 33.04 -17.96 -35.95
N GLY A 85 33.09 -18.40 -34.68
CA GLY A 85 34.22 -19.14 -34.11
C GLY A 85 35.50 -18.33 -33.85
N THR A 86 35.47 -17.00 -33.92
CA THR A 86 36.65 -16.16 -33.64
C THR A 86 36.88 -15.97 -32.12
N GLU A 87 38.09 -15.56 -31.71
CA GLU A 87 38.37 -15.26 -30.30
C GLU A 87 37.60 -14.04 -29.78
N GLU A 88 37.33 -13.06 -30.66
CA GLU A 88 36.46 -11.92 -30.32
C GLU A 88 35.02 -12.37 -30.06
N ASP A 89 34.52 -13.35 -30.83
CA ASP A 89 33.19 -13.95 -30.61
C ASP A 89 33.10 -14.67 -29.27
N ARG A 90 34.15 -15.40 -28.86
CA ARG A 90 34.19 -16.08 -27.56
C ARG A 90 34.17 -15.08 -26.40
N ALA A 91 34.94 -14.01 -26.50
CA ALA A 91 34.94 -12.95 -25.49
C ALA A 91 33.58 -12.23 -25.41
N LEU A 92 32.87 -12.12 -26.53
CA LEU A 92 31.53 -11.54 -26.57
C LEU A 92 30.47 -12.49 -25.99
N ILE A 93 30.57 -13.80 -26.25
CA ILE A 93 29.72 -14.84 -25.64
C ILE A 93 29.84 -14.81 -24.11
N GLU A 94 31.06 -14.72 -23.57
CA GLU A 94 31.30 -14.64 -22.13
C GLU A 94 30.56 -13.46 -21.50
N LYS A 95 30.63 -12.27 -22.14
CA LYS A 95 29.92 -11.07 -21.68
C LYS A 95 28.41 -11.20 -21.74
N ILE A 96 27.90 -11.86 -22.78
CA ILE A 96 26.47 -12.14 -22.94
C ILE A 96 25.99 -13.06 -21.82
N ASN A 97 26.73 -14.12 -21.51
CA ASN A 97 26.40 -15.05 -20.43
C ASN A 97 26.37 -14.35 -19.07
N GLN A 98 27.38 -13.53 -18.75
CA GLN A 98 27.41 -12.73 -17.52
C GLN A 98 26.23 -11.76 -17.42
N PHE A 99 25.78 -11.21 -18.55
CA PHE A 99 24.61 -10.33 -18.57
C PHE A 99 23.31 -11.11 -18.42
N ALA A 100 23.20 -12.29 -19.05
CA ALA A 100 22.05 -13.18 -18.92
C ALA A 100 21.85 -13.64 -17.46
N GLU A 101 22.93 -14.00 -16.75
CA GLU A 101 22.90 -14.33 -15.32
C GLU A 101 22.32 -13.18 -14.48
N LYS A 102 22.77 -11.94 -14.72
CA LYS A 102 22.23 -10.75 -14.02
C LYS A 102 20.75 -10.51 -14.30
N VAL A 103 20.31 -10.75 -15.54
CA VAL A 103 18.89 -10.64 -15.91
C VAL A 103 18.07 -11.73 -15.21
N MET A 104 18.59 -12.95 -15.12
CA MET A 104 17.96 -14.03 -14.37
C MET A 104 17.86 -13.71 -12.87
N GLU A 105 18.95 -13.28 -12.24
CA GLU A 105 18.96 -12.86 -10.82
C GLU A 105 17.97 -11.73 -10.57
N ALA A 106 17.95 -10.69 -11.42
CA ALA A 106 17.01 -9.59 -11.30
C ALA A 106 15.55 -10.06 -11.41
N THR A 107 15.28 -11.04 -12.27
CA THR A 107 13.94 -11.63 -12.43
C THR A 107 13.51 -12.41 -11.19
N VAL A 108 14.41 -13.23 -10.63
CA VAL A 108 14.16 -13.99 -9.39
C VAL A 108 13.92 -13.04 -8.22
N HIS A 109 14.81 -12.06 -8.00
CA HIS A 109 14.64 -11.08 -6.92
C HIS A 109 13.34 -10.28 -7.08
N SER A 110 12.98 -9.90 -8.30
CA SER A 110 11.73 -9.16 -8.54
C SER A 110 10.50 -9.98 -8.18
N ASN A 111 10.51 -11.29 -8.45
CA ASN A 111 9.43 -12.18 -8.04
C ASN A 111 9.35 -12.33 -6.51
N GLU A 112 10.49 -12.49 -5.83
CA GLU A 112 10.55 -12.56 -4.37
C GLU A 112 10.06 -11.25 -3.71
N TYR A 113 10.47 -10.10 -4.25
CA TYR A 113 9.99 -8.81 -3.80
C TYR A 113 8.49 -8.64 -4.02
N ALA A 114 7.97 -9.10 -5.16
CA ALA A 114 6.54 -9.10 -5.40
C ALA A 114 5.81 -9.90 -4.31
N ASP A 115 6.19 -11.15 -4.08
CA ASP A 115 5.55 -12.02 -3.07
C ASP A 115 5.61 -11.42 -1.65
N SER A 116 6.75 -10.85 -1.26
CA SER A 116 6.87 -10.18 0.04
C SER A 116 5.93 -8.98 0.13
N LEU A 117 5.88 -8.16 -0.92
CA LEU A 117 5.10 -6.93 -0.95
C LEU A 117 3.59 -7.24 -0.97
N LEU A 118 3.18 -8.33 -1.63
CA LEU A 118 1.84 -8.90 -1.57
C LEU A 118 1.43 -9.31 -0.15
N LYS A 119 2.36 -9.93 0.59
CA LYS A 119 2.13 -10.37 1.97
C LYS A 119 1.98 -9.18 2.92
N ASP A 120 2.87 -8.19 2.82
CA ASP A 120 2.82 -6.98 3.64
C ASP A 120 1.56 -6.16 3.34
N TYR A 121 1.18 -6.07 2.07
CA TYR A 121 -0.09 -5.49 1.62
C TYR A 121 -1.29 -6.18 2.28
N GLY A 122 -1.35 -7.51 2.24
CA GLY A 122 -2.42 -8.27 2.87
C GLY A 122 -2.50 -8.06 4.38
N GLN A 123 -1.35 -7.88 5.05
CA GLN A 123 -1.31 -7.55 6.47
C GLN A 123 -1.79 -6.12 6.76
N ALA A 124 -1.41 -5.15 5.93
CA ALA A 124 -1.86 -3.76 6.06
C ALA A 124 -3.39 -3.66 5.94
N LEU A 125 -3.98 -4.34 4.94
CA LEU A 125 -5.44 -4.40 4.78
C LEU A 125 -6.14 -5.02 6.00
N LYS A 126 -5.61 -6.12 6.56
CA LYS A 126 -6.17 -6.74 7.77
C LYS A 126 -6.13 -5.78 8.97
N LYS A 127 -5.05 -5.01 9.13
CA LYS A 127 -4.93 -4.01 10.21
C LYS A 127 -5.94 -2.87 10.04
N ILE A 128 -6.16 -2.40 8.81
CA ILE A 128 -7.16 -1.36 8.51
C ILE A 128 -8.58 -1.87 8.72
N GLY A 129 -8.88 -3.12 8.34
CA GLY A 129 -10.19 -3.74 8.51
C GLY A 129 -10.54 -4.11 9.96
N ASN A 130 -9.53 -4.36 10.79
CA ASN A 130 -9.70 -4.69 12.22
C ASN A 130 -9.56 -3.49 13.16
N SER A 131 -9.16 -2.31 12.66
CA SER A 131 -9.18 -1.02 13.38
C SER A 131 -10.45 -0.25 13.06
#